data_AF-A0A352J278-F1
#
_entry.id   AF-A0A352J278-F1
#
_cell.length_a   1.000
_cell.length_b   1.000
_cell.length_c   1.000
_cell.angle_alpha   90.00
_cell.angle_beta   90.00
_cell.angle_gamma   90.00
#
_symmetry.space_group_name_H-M   'P 1'
#
loop_
_entity.id
_entity.type
_entity.pdbx_description
1 polymer ?
#
loop_
_entity_poly.entity_id
_entity_poly.type
_entity_poly.pdbx_seq_one_letter_code
_entity_poly.pdbx_strand_id
1 'polypeptide(L)'
;MVTLKQEVKYCCSCHNISDNEVCGICSDKSRDASTLCVVENIREVMAIENTTQFNGLYHVLGGIISPIDGIGPSDLQITGL
;
A
#
# COMPACT_ATOMS: atom_id res chain seq x y z
N MET A 1 -10.48 18.50 -21.06
CA MET A 1 -9.52 18.66 -19.95
C MET A 1 -10.03 17.82 -18.80
N VAL A 2 -9.48 16.62 -18.61
CA VAL A 2 -9.99 15.66 -17.62
C VAL A 2 -9.22 15.86 -16.33
N THR A 3 -9.85 16.49 -15.35
CA THR A 3 -9.32 16.80 -14.02
C THR A 3 -9.30 15.54 -13.15
N LEU A 4 -8.50 14.54 -13.53
CA LEU A 4 -8.39 13.26 -12.79
C LEU A 4 -7.29 13.28 -11.70
N LYS A 5 -6.80 14.46 -11.31
CA LYS A 5 -5.50 14.61 -10.65
C LYS A 5 -5.50 15.01 -9.17
N GLN A 6 -6.64 15.21 -8.50
CA GLN A 6 -6.60 16.04 -7.29
C GLN A 6 -6.86 15.44 -5.91
N GLU A 7 -7.41 14.24 -5.71
CA GLU A 7 -7.57 13.74 -4.32
C GLU A 7 -7.46 12.22 -4.22
N VAL A 8 -6.35 11.64 -4.71
CA VAL A 8 -6.05 10.24 -4.33
C VAL A 8 -5.64 10.25 -2.86
N LYS A 9 -6.54 9.78 -2.00
CA LYS A 9 -6.29 9.59 -0.58
C LYS A 9 -5.59 8.25 -0.35
N TYR A 10 -4.70 8.24 0.63
CA TYR A 10 -3.93 7.08 1.03
C TYR A 10 -4.32 6.67 2.44
N CYS A 11 -4.42 5.37 2.66
CA CYS A 11 -4.65 4.78 3.97
C CYS A 11 -3.51 5.17 4.91
N CYS A 12 -3.85 5.68 6.10
CA CYS A 12 -2.84 6.07 7.10
C CYS A 12 -2.06 4.88 7.68
N SER A 13 -2.55 3.64 7.52
CA SER A 13 -1.91 2.43 8.03
C SER A 13 -1.03 1.73 7.01
N CYS A 14 -1.54 1.48 5.80
CA CYS A 14 -0.85 0.66 4.80
C CYS A 14 -0.45 1.41 3.53
N HIS A 15 -0.76 2.71 3.43
CA HIS A 15 -0.51 3.54 2.25
C HIS A 15 -1.16 3.03 0.95
N ASN A 16 -2.18 2.17 1.04
CA ASN A 16 -3.01 1.80 -0.10
C ASN A 16 -3.97 2.94 -0.48
N ILE A 17 -4.43 2.98 -1.74
CA ILE A 17 -5.43 3.96 -2.19
C ILE A 17 -6.78 3.65 -1.54
N SER A 18 -7.40 4.65 -0.92
CA SER A 18 -8.75 4.53 -0.35
C SER A 18 -9.41 5.89 -0.21
N ASP A 19 -10.73 5.96 -0.36
CA ASP A 19 -11.50 7.19 -0.11
C ASP A 19 -11.60 7.55 1.38
N ASN A 20 -11.32 6.59 2.26
CA ASN A 20 -11.36 6.69 3.71
C ASN A 20 -9.95 6.81 4.32
N GLU A 21 -9.85 7.23 5.59
CA GLU A 21 -8.59 7.27 6.34
C GLU A 21 -7.96 5.87 6.51
N VAL A 22 -8.82 4.85 6.67
CA VAL A 22 -8.42 3.44 6.76
C VAL A 22 -9.07 2.69 5.61
N CYS A 23 -8.28 1.95 4.83
CA CYS A 23 -8.80 1.18 3.71
C CYS A 23 -9.62 -0.03 4.16
N GLY A 24 -10.46 -0.55 3.26
CA GLY A 24 -11.29 -1.73 3.52
C GLY A 24 -10.49 -2.92 4.04
N ILE A 25 -9.29 -3.15 3.50
CA ILE A 25 -8.39 -4.25 3.91
C ILE A 25 -7.93 -4.08 5.37
N CYS A 26 -7.48 -2.89 5.77
CA CYS A 26 -7.02 -2.64 7.13
C CYS A 26 -8.16 -2.64 8.15
N SER A 27 -9.37 -2.25 7.74
CA SER A 27 -10.56 -2.27 8.60
C SER A 27 -11.18 -3.66 8.77
N ASP A 28 -10.79 -4.61 7.92
CA ASP A 28 -11.36 -5.94 7.88
C ASP A 28 -10.78 -6.84 8.99
N LYS A 29 -11.62 -7.14 9.98
CA LYS A 29 -11.26 -8.00 11.12
C LYS A 29 -11.19 -9.49 10.79
N SER A 30 -11.62 -9.90 9.60
CA SER A 30 -11.51 -11.29 9.15
C SER A 30 -10.11 -11.63 8.62
N ARG A 31 -9.27 -10.61 8.40
CA ARG A 31 -7.89 -10.76 7.95
C ARG A 31 -6.93 -11.03 9.10
N ASP A 32 -5.85 -11.71 8.77
CA ASP A 32 -4.77 -12.01 9.70
C ASP A 32 -3.84 -10.80 9.87
N ALA A 33 -3.92 -10.16 11.04
CA ALA A 33 -3.08 -9.03 11.40
C ALA A 33 -1.64 -9.43 11.80
N SER A 34 -1.33 -10.73 11.93
CA SER A 34 0.03 -11.21 12.21
C SER A 34 0.89 -11.34 10.95
N THR A 35 0.26 -11.31 9.77
CA THR A 35 0.93 -11.46 8.47
C THR A 35 0.81 -10.18 7.67
N LEU A 36 1.95 -9.56 7.33
CA LEU A 36 2.03 -8.33 6.55
C LEU A 36 2.79 -8.58 5.23
N CYS A 37 2.15 -8.29 4.09
CA CYS A 37 2.75 -8.35 2.76
C CYS A 37 3.21 -6.96 2.32
N VAL A 38 4.52 -6.76 2.29
CA VAL A 38 5.13 -5.50 1.85
C VAL A 38 5.27 -5.52 0.33
N VAL A 39 4.75 -4.50 -0.33
CA VAL A 39 4.74 -4.36 -1.80
C VAL A 39 5.28 -3.00 -2.23
N GLU A 40 5.76 -2.93 -3.47
CA GLU A 40 6.30 -1.68 -4.02
C GLU A 40 5.17 -0.67 -4.28
N ASN A 41 4.09 -1.12 -4.90
CA ASN A 41 3.02 -0.26 -5.41
C ASN A 41 1.63 -0.92 -5.30
N ILE A 42 0.58 -0.11 -5.45
CA ILE A 42 -0.82 -0.55 -5.31
C ILE A 42 -1.22 -1.61 -6.37
N ARG A 43 -0.56 -1.66 -7.53
CA ARG A 43 -0.90 -2.65 -8.56
C ARG A 43 -0.57 -4.06 -8.11
N GLU A 44 0.47 -4.22 -7.30
CA GLU A 44 0.84 -5.51 -6.72
C GLU A 44 -0.19 -5.97 -5.69
N VAL A 45 -0.72 -5.05 -4.85
CA VAL A 45 -1.84 -5.36 -3.94
C VAL A 45 -3.02 -5.92 -4.75
N MET A 46 -3.42 -5.22 -5.82
CA MET A 46 -4.55 -5.67 -6.66
C MET A 46 -4.27 -7.02 -7.31
N ALA A 47 -3.03 -7.27 -7.76
CA ALA A 47 -2.65 -8.54 -8.35
C ALA A 47 -2.76 -9.70 -7.36
N ILE A 48 -2.28 -9.51 -6.12
CA ILE A 48 -2.34 -10.53 -5.07
C ILE A 48 -3.79 -10.75 -4.61
N GLU A 49 -4.56 -9.67 -4.40
CA GLU A 49 -5.97 -9.76 -4.01
C GLU A 49 -6.82 -10.51 -5.03
N ASN A 50 -6.57 -10.32 -6.33
CA ASN A 50 -7.25 -11.05 -7.40
C ASN A 50 -7.03 -12.56 -7.35
N THR A 51 -5.95 -13.04 -6.71
CA THR A 51 -5.70 -14.48 -6.53
C THR A 51 -6.52 -15.10 -5.42
N THR A 52 -7.11 -14.28 -4.53
CA THR A 52 -7.86 -14.68 -3.32
C THR A 52 -7.14 -15.68 -2.39
N GLN A 53 -5.82 -15.81 -2.53
CA GLN A 53 -4.99 -16.75 -1.76
C GLN A 53 -4.32 -16.12 -0.53
N PHE A 54 -4.35 -14.80 -0.42
CA PHE A 54 -3.74 -14.06 0.68
C PHE A 54 -4.81 -13.41 1.55
N ASN A 55 -4.78 -13.68 2.86
CA ASN A 55 -5.72 -13.13 3.83
C ASN A 55 -5.04 -12.25 4.89
N GLY A 56 -3.80 -11.83 4.65
CA GLY A 56 -3.08 -10.92 5.55
C GLY A 56 -3.35 -9.45 5.23
N LEU A 57 -2.59 -8.58 5.90
CA LEU A 57 -2.52 -7.15 5.63
C LEU A 57 -1.46 -6.83 4.58
N TYR A 58 -1.52 -5.64 3.99
CA TYR A 58 -0.49 -5.15 3.07
C TYR A 58 0.16 -3.89 3.59
N HIS A 59 1.32 -3.57 3.03
CA HIS A 59 1.99 -2.30 3.21
C HIS A 59 2.63 -1.84 1.90
N VAL A 60 2.26 -0.65 1.43
CA VAL A 60 2.75 -0.11 0.15
C VAL A 60 3.91 0.84 0.41
N LEU A 61 5.09 0.50 -0.10
CA LEU A 61 6.31 1.31 0.07
C LEU A 61 6.30 2.60 -0.77
N GLY A 62 5.58 2.60 -1.90
CA GLY A 62 5.54 3.73 -2.83
C GLY A 62 6.75 3.80 -3.77
N GLY A 63 7.57 2.75 -3.82
CA GLY A 63 8.77 2.66 -4.66
C GLY A 63 9.78 1.64 -4.13
N ILE A 64 10.96 1.63 -4.74
CA ILE A 64 12.11 0.80 -4.35
C ILE A 64 13.33 1.66 -4.04
N ILE A 65 14.25 1.09 -3.27
CA ILE A 65 15.55 1.73 -3.03
C ILE A 65 16.36 1.63 -4.31
N SER A 66 16.73 2.78 -4.86
CA SER A 66 17.57 2.88 -6.06
C SER A 66 18.70 3.86 -5.80
N PRO A 67 19.89 3.38 -5.40
CA PRO A 67 21.05 4.24 -5.18
C PRO A 67 21.49 4.99 -6.44
N ILE A 68 21.23 4.43 -7.62
CA ILE A 68 21.55 5.06 -8.92
C ILE A 68 20.65 6.29 -9.14
N ASP A 69 19.37 6.19 -8.78
CA ASP A 69 18.41 7.30 -8.87
C ASP A 69 18.41 8.20 -7.62
N GLY A 70 19.29 7.91 -6.65
CA GLY A 70 19.37 8.64 -5.39
C GLY A 70 18.21 8.40 -4.42
N ILE A 71 17.40 7.35 -4.63
CA ILE A 71 16.26 6.99 -3.79
C ILE A 71 16.75 6.13 -2.62
N GLY A 72 16.69 6.70 -1.42
CA GLY A 72 17.05 6.03 -0.18
C GLY A 72 15.85 5.40 0.53
N PRO A 73 16.07 4.67 1.63
CA PRO A 73 15.00 4.14 2.47
C PRO A 73 14.12 5.25 3.08
N SER A 74 14.67 6.45 3.27
CA SER A 74 13.95 7.63 3.78
C SER A 74 12.89 8.17 2.82
N ASP A 75 13.04 7.88 1.53
CA ASP A 75 12.12 8.32 0.47
C ASP A 75 10.97 7.32 0.26
N LEU A 76 11.04 6.17 0.95
CA LEU A 76 10.03 5.13 0.92
C LEU A 76 9.19 5.15 2.19
N GLN A 77 7.98 4.64 2.09
CA GLN A 77 7.10 4.44 3.24
C GLN A 77 7.56 3.23 4.06
N ILE A 78 8.75 3.27 4.64
CA ILE A 78 9.25 2.19 5.51
C ILE A 78 8.87 2.46 6.98
N THR A 79 8.60 3.71 7.34
CA THR A 79 8.44 4.19 8.73
C THR A 79 7.11 3.80 9.42
N GLY A 80 6.46 2.71 9.00
CA GLY A 80 5.17 2.25 9.55
C GLY A 80 5.02 0.74 9.65
N LEU A 81 6.13 0.00 9.50
CA LEU A 81 6.23 -1.45 9.68
C LEU A 81 6.39 -1.84 11.16
#